data_AF-A0A378JHK3-F1
#
_entry.id   AF-A0A378JHK3-F1
#
_cell.length_a   1.000
_cell.length_b   1.000
_cell.length_c   1.000
_cell.angle_alpha   90.00
_cell.angle_beta   90.00
_cell.angle_gamma   90.00
#
_symmetry.space_group_name_H-M   'P 1'
#
loop_
_entity.id
_entity.type
_entity.pdbx_description
1 polymer ?
#
loop_
_entity_poly.entity_id
_entity_poly.type
_entity_poly.pdbx_seq_one_letter_code
_entity_poly.pdbx_strand_id
1 'polypeptide(L)'
;MKSKLRRELQQFLEQERISLNSGIVNYITYQLADIKVNEEQLSQGFTFEHEETMDKEKITFSIATGLDFSQIKKILNFFKIPEEKYLHGKPLLLNDDAIVEYFIFYFKNYFQTLKENSSEIIAQYKARSAPLLETNAKNMLKKQIEEVKLMIMADYPHTLLTETLKNLISFISTLSGRIHDLDSFPHFYVDILKSKQEINHFLQLKEISGNQKLCAQLIMMLESIALFERYHRNESVLSNTLLHKEFKEFLIPYRINPEKCDVLAHMVLSIADVQIHSENLFRLVVGEDRARLVITFRDINEENINKIIACMHHLGDETAFQVDGKQSIEVDGTFFYTCVFSKIKEKITQMAAQHQLNSYQETSKEDFKSTTETTRVSEYSMFEKHPNSPNQFNTFNKKSARTCICTLLKN
;
A
#
# COMPACT_ATOMS: atom_id res chain seq x y z
N MET A 1 13.11 21.28 18.30
CA MET A 1 13.09 21.41 16.81
C MET A 1 13.65 20.12 16.22
N LYS A 2 13.03 19.56 15.17
CA LYS A 2 13.57 18.39 14.43
C LYS A 2 14.89 18.77 13.76
N SER A 3 15.83 17.82 13.62
CA SER A 3 17.14 18.11 13.00
C SER A 3 17.00 18.64 11.57
N LYS A 4 17.92 19.52 11.14
CA LYS A 4 17.96 20.02 9.76
C LYS A 4 18.02 18.88 8.75
N LEU A 5 18.85 17.86 9.03
CA LEU A 5 18.97 16.66 8.22
C LEU A 5 17.62 15.98 8.02
N ARG A 6 16.93 15.64 9.12
CA ARG A 6 15.63 14.98 9.06
C ARG A 6 14.63 15.80 8.28
N ARG A 7 14.53 17.11 8.57
CA ARG A 7 13.56 18.00 7.92
C ARG A 7 13.78 18.04 6.40
N GLU A 8 15.01 18.26 5.96
CA GLU A 8 15.30 18.43 4.52
C GLU A 8 15.20 17.11 3.74
N LEU A 9 15.68 16.00 4.32
CA LEU A 9 15.52 14.68 3.69
C LEU A 9 14.05 14.27 3.63
N GLN A 10 13.28 14.48 4.72
CA GLN A 10 11.86 14.18 4.75
C GLN A 10 11.12 14.98 3.67
N GLN A 11 11.35 16.30 3.60
CA GLN A 11 10.71 17.15 2.60
C GLN A 11 11.05 16.72 1.16
N PHE A 12 12.31 16.37 0.90
CA PHE A 12 12.75 15.91 -0.42
C PHE A 12 12.12 14.55 -0.78
N LEU A 13 12.19 13.56 0.11
CA LEU A 13 11.69 12.21 -0.16
C LEU A 13 10.15 12.15 -0.25
N GLU A 14 9.43 12.99 0.48
CA GLU A 14 7.96 13.08 0.39
C GLU A 14 7.48 13.57 -0.99
N GLN A 15 8.27 14.39 -1.69
CA GLN A 15 7.99 14.78 -3.07
C GLN A 15 8.07 13.58 -4.01
N GLU A 16 8.96 12.64 -3.71
CA GLU A 16 9.18 11.40 -4.45
C GLU A 16 8.30 10.24 -3.95
N ARG A 17 7.39 10.48 -2.99
CA ARG A 17 6.56 9.47 -2.31
C ARG A 17 7.38 8.36 -1.65
N ILE A 18 8.53 8.71 -1.10
CA ILE A 18 9.41 7.79 -0.37
C ILE A 18 9.42 8.17 1.10
N SER A 19 9.28 7.17 1.97
CA SER A 19 9.36 7.34 3.41
C SER A 19 10.82 7.50 3.82
N LEU A 20 11.08 8.43 4.74
CA LEU A 20 12.39 8.56 5.38
C LEU A 20 12.83 7.26 6.07
N ASN A 21 11.87 6.45 6.51
CA ASN A 21 12.11 5.18 7.21
C ASN A 21 12.17 3.96 6.27
N SER A 22 12.24 4.18 4.94
CA SER A 22 12.32 3.09 3.95
C SER A 22 13.70 2.42 3.88
N GLY A 23 14.71 2.98 4.56
CA GLY A 23 16.11 2.53 4.48
C GLY A 23 16.91 3.15 3.34
N ILE A 24 16.28 3.89 2.43
CA ILE A 24 16.97 4.52 1.28
C ILE A 24 18.09 5.47 1.70
N VAL A 25 17.93 6.16 2.84
CA VAL A 25 18.95 7.06 3.36
C VAL A 25 20.21 6.30 3.71
N ASN A 26 20.08 5.15 4.39
CA ASN A 26 21.20 4.30 4.74
C ASN A 26 21.81 3.66 3.50
N TYR A 27 20.98 3.18 2.56
CA TYR A 27 21.44 2.64 1.29
C TYR A 27 22.32 3.63 0.53
N ILE A 28 21.83 4.85 0.28
CA ILE A 28 22.61 5.88 -0.42
C ILE A 28 23.84 6.28 0.39
N THR A 29 23.77 6.32 1.73
CA THR A 29 24.94 6.62 2.57
C THR A 29 26.06 5.60 2.37
N TYR A 30 25.74 4.30 2.39
CA TYR A 30 26.73 3.26 2.14
C TYR A 30 27.25 3.27 0.70
N GLN A 31 26.40 3.56 -0.29
CA GLN A 31 26.84 3.72 -1.68
C GLN A 31 27.78 4.92 -1.87
N LEU A 32 27.49 6.06 -1.25
CA LEU A 32 28.35 7.24 -1.26
C LEU A 32 29.71 6.98 -0.60
N ALA A 33 29.75 6.06 0.37
CA ALA A 33 30.99 5.58 0.99
C ALA A 33 31.65 4.43 0.22
N ASP A 34 31.13 4.01 -0.94
CA ASP A 34 31.61 2.87 -1.72
C ASP A 34 31.67 1.56 -0.90
N ILE A 35 30.56 1.27 -0.23
CA ILE A 35 30.35 0.08 0.61
C ILE A 35 29.10 -0.65 0.14
N LYS A 36 29.27 -1.95 -0.15
CA LYS A 36 28.15 -2.87 -0.36
C LYS A 36 27.74 -3.47 0.98
N VAL A 37 26.46 -3.34 1.31
CA VAL A 37 25.86 -3.87 2.53
C VAL A 37 24.66 -4.75 2.17
N ASN A 38 24.34 -5.72 3.01
CA ASN A 38 23.14 -6.54 2.87
C ASN A 38 21.90 -5.85 3.48
N GLU A 39 20.72 -6.45 3.33
CA GLU A 39 19.46 -5.87 3.83
C GLU A 39 19.43 -5.68 5.35
N GLU A 40 19.96 -6.63 6.12
CA GLU A 40 20.03 -6.53 7.59
C GLU A 40 20.91 -5.34 8.01
N GLN A 41 22.02 -5.11 7.32
CA GLN A 41 22.93 -4.00 7.56
C GLN A 41 22.33 -2.65 7.15
N LEU A 42 21.40 -2.60 6.18
CA LEU A 42 20.70 -1.35 5.80
C LEU A 42 19.80 -0.80 6.90
N SER A 43 19.36 -1.64 7.83
CA SER A 43 18.65 -1.19 9.03
C SER A 43 19.54 -0.41 10.01
N GLN A 44 20.86 -0.49 9.83
CA GLN A 44 21.86 0.17 10.68
C GLN A 44 22.42 1.39 9.95
N GLY A 45 22.33 2.56 10.58
CA GLY A 45 22.75 3.83 10.01
C GLY A 45 22.06 4.97 10.74
N PHE A 46 21.41 5.85 9.99
CA PHE A 46 20.52 6.86 10.57
C PHE A 46 19.24 6.23 11.10
N THR A 47 18.82 6.67 12.29
CA THR A 47 17.53 6.31 12.90
C THR A 47 16.77 7.59 13.24
N PHE A 48 15.66 7.83 12.56
CA PHE A 48 14.89 9.09 12.69
C PHE A 48 13.68 8.98 13.64
N GLU A 49 13.47 7.83 14.28
CA GLU A 49 12.29 7.54 15.10
C GLU A 49 12.32 8.19 16.50
N HIS A 50 13.51 8.52 17.03
CA HIS A 50 13.71 8.94 18.43
C HIS A 50 14.54 10.22 18.60
N GLU A 51 14.51 11.16 17.65
CA GLU A 51 15.13 12.48 17.86
C GLU A 51 14.35 13.29 18.92
N GLU A 52 14.66 13.09 20.21
CA GLU A 52 14.23 13.99 21.29
C GLU A 52 15.09 15.25 21.36
N THR A 53 14.42 16.38 21.62
CA THR A 53 14.83 17.72 21.20
C THR A 53 15.27 18.60 22.37
N MET A 54 16.37 18.26 23.04
CA MET A 54 16.82 19.07 24.19
C MET A 54 18.25 19.61 24.09
N ASP A 55 19.17 18.98 23.35
CA ASP A 55 20.53 19.50 23.21
C ASP A 55 21.00 19.41 21.76
N LYS A 56 21.35 20.57 21.16
CA LYS A 56 22.05 20.78 19.88
C LYS A 56 22.12 19.55 18.96
N GLU A 57 21.27 19.51 17.94
CA GLU A 57 21.16 18.51 16.85
C GLU A 57 22.36 17.54 16.73
N LYS A 58 22.42 16.52 17.60
CA LYS A 58 23.37 15.42 17.47
C LYS A 58 22.68 14.34 16.66
N ILE A 59 22.99 14.30 15.38
CA ILE A 59 22.52 13.24 14.49
C ILE A 59 23.44 12.03 14.71
N THR A 60 22.85 10.89 15.06
CA THR A 60 23.60 9.65 15.27
C THR A 60 23.59 8.80 14.01
N PHE A 61 24.75 8.31 13.60
CA PHE A 61 24.89 7.30 12.56
C PHE A 61 25.52 6.03 13.15
N SER A 62 24.74 4.95 13.21
CA SER A 62 25.20 3.64 13.70
C SER A 62 25.88 2.87 12.56
N ILE A 63 27.17 2.56 12.72
CA ILE A 63 27.90 1.75 11.73
C ILE A 63 27.36 0.32 11.75
N ALA A 64 27.04 -0.22 10.57
CA ALA A 64 26.58 -1.59 10.44
C ALA A 64 27.55 -2.63 11.03
N THR A 65 27.00 -3.59 11.76
CA THR A 65 27.75 -4.75 12.27
C THR A 65 28.37 -5.56 11.13
N GLY A 66 29.56 -6.11 11.38
CA GLY A 66 30.27 -6.97 10.42
C GLY A 66 31.07 -6.22 9.34
N LEU A 67 31.08 -4.88 9.34
CA LEU A 67 32.00 -4.12 8.50
C LEU A 67 33.43 -4.22 9.02
N ASP A 68 34.38 -4.46 8.11
CA ASP A 68 35.80 -4.45 8.43
C ASP A 68 36.33 -3.01 8.63
N PHE A 69 37.54 -2.88 9.17
CA PHE A 69 38.11 -1.56 9.46
C PHE A 69 38.36 -0.72 8.18
N SER A 70 38.61 -1.36 7.04
CA SER A 70 38.79 -0.67 5.75
C SER A 70 37.48 -0.01 5.31
N GLN A 71 36.36 -0.72 5.45
CA GLN A 71 35.02 -0.20 5.18
C GLN A 71 34.64 0.90 6.17
N ILE A 72 34.89 0.70 7.47
CA ILE A 72 34.68 1.73 8.49
C ILE A 72 35.44 3.01 8.14
N LYS A 73 36.70 2.90 7.71
CA LYS A 73 37.51 4.04 7.29
C LYS A 73 36.89 4.81 6.12
N LYS A 74 36.23 4.15 5.17
CA LYS A 74 35.50 4.85 4.09
C LYS A 74 34.34 5.70 4.64
N ILE A 75 33.58 5.19 5.61
CA ILE A 75 32.49 5.92 6.27
C ILE A 75 33.04 7.15 7.01
N LEU A 76 34.11 6.95 7.80
CA LEU A 76 34.76 8.04 8.53
C LEU A 76 35.28 9.12 7.58
N ASN A 77 35.95 8.73 6.49
CA ASN A 77 36.43 9.65 5.47
C ASN A 77 35.30 10.44 4.81
N PHE A 78 34.19 9.77 4.48
CA PHE A 78 33.01 10.42 3.89
C PHE A 78 32.44 11.51 4.80
N PHE A 79 32.33 11.22 6.10
CA PHE A 79 31.90 12.21 7.10
C PHE A 79 33.03 13.13 7.61
N LYS A 80 34.25 13.04 7.05
CA LYS A 80 35.43 13.81 7.49
C LYS A 80 35.73 13.67 8.99
N ILE A 81 35.46 12.49 9.56
CA ILE A 81 35.74 12.17 10.96
C ILE A 81 37.14 11.55 11.03
N PRO A 82 38.08 12.13 11.80
CA PRO A 82 39.40 11.54 12.01
C PRO A 82 39.30 10.17 12.70
N GLU A 83 40.13 9.22 12.28
CA GLU A 83 40.14 7.84 12.78
C GLU A 83 40.34 7.77 14.30
N GLU A 84 41.17 8.65 14.86
CA GLU A 84 41.44 8.73 16.30
C GLU A 84 40.23 9.16 17.14
N LYS A 85 39.20 9.75 16.52
CA LYS A 85 37.94 10.11 17.18
C LYS A 85 36.91 8.99 17.14
N TYR A 86 37.15 7.93 16.37
CA TYR A 86 36.23 6.81 16.28
C TYR A 86 36.36 5.88 17.49
N LEU A 87 35.26 5.70 18.22
CA LEU A 87 35.15 4.72 19.29
C LEU A 87 34.49 3.46 18.72
N HIS A 88 35.24 2.36 18.68
CA HIS A 88 34.77 1.11 18.09
C HIS A 88 33.45 0.64 18.73
N GLY A 89 32.49 0.27 17.87
CA GLY A 89 31.14 -0.15 18.30
C GLY A 89 30.25 0.98 18.84
N LYS A 90 30.69 2.25 18.79
CA LYS A 90 29.85 3.40 19.14
C LYS A 90 29.32 4.08 17.87
N PRO A 91 28.10 4.64 17.91
CA PRO A 91 27.58 5.48 16.82
C PRO A 91 28.46 6.71 16.58
N LEU A 92 28.53 7.13 15.32
CA LEU A 92 29.12 8.41 14.93
C LEU A 92 28.16 9.53 15.32
N LEU A 93 28.71 10.59 15.93
CA LEU A 93 27.97 11.80 16.25
C LEU A 93 28.28 12.85 15.18
N LEU A 94 27.27 13.23 14.42
CA LEU A 94 27.34 14.32 13.45
C LEU A 94 26.72 15.56 14.09
N ASN A 95 27.55 16.58 14.32
CA ASN A 95 27.19 17.82 15.00
C ASN A 95 27.70 19.08 14.28
N ASP A 96 28.08 18.93 13.01
CA ASP A 96 28.58 20.02 12.15
C ASP A 96 27.59 20.25 11.00
N ASP A 97 27.02 21.45 10.95
CA ASP A 97 26.05 21.86 9.93
C ASP A 97 26.63 21.77 8.52
N ALA A 98 27.94 22.01 8.33
CA ALA A 98 28.58 21.89 7.02
C ALA A 98 28.67 20.44 6.55
N ILE A 99 28.86 19.48 7.48
CA ILE A 99 28.83 18.05 7.17
C ILE A 99 27.40 17.62 6.82
N VAL A 100 26.39 18.14 7.51
CA VAL A 100 24.98 17.88 7.23
C VAL A 100 24.59 18.40 5.84
N GLU A 101 24.97 19.65 5.51
CA GLU A 101 24.72 20.23 4.18
C GLU A 101 25.43 19.47 3.07
N TYR A 102 26.71 19.12 3.29
CA TYR A 102 27.48 18.29 2.39
C TYR A 102 26.76 16.96 2.13
N PHE A 103 26.35 16.26 3.18
CA PHE A 103 25.63 14.99 3.05
C PHE A 103 24.34 15.14 2.23
N ILE A 104 23.51 16.14 2.55
CA ILE A 104 22.23 16.36 1.86
C ILE A 104 22.45 16.62 0.36
N PHE A 105 23.48 17.40 0.01
CA PHE A 105 23.82 17.69 -1.38
C PHE A 105 24.19 16.40 -2.14
N TYR A 106 25.12 15.60 -1.61
CA TYR A 106 25.55 14.37 -2.26
C TYR A 106 24.43 13.32 -2.29
N PHE A 107 23.62 13.24 -1.24
CA PHE A 107 22.45 12.37 -1.20
C PHE A 107 21.47 12.69 -2.33
N LYS A 108 21.07 13.96 -2.48
CA LYS A 108 20.13 14.39 -3.52
C LYS A 108 20.67 14.14 -4.92
N ASN A 109 21.96 14.41 -5.16
CA ASN A 109 22.58 14.16 -6.46
C ASN A 109 22.62 12.66 -6.79
N TYR A 110 23.05 11.82 -5.84
CA TYR A 110 23.09 10.37 -6.05
C TYR A 110 21.70 9.78 -6.25
N PHE A 111 20.70 10.29 -5.52
CA PHE A 111 19.30 9.91 -5.74
C PHE A 111 18.84 10.20 -7.17
N GLN A 112 19.18 11.36 -7.74
CA GLN A 112 18.84 11.66 -9.14
C GLN A 112 19.58 10.73 -10.10
N THR A 113 20.86 10.45 -9.86
CA THR A 113 21.62 9.47 -10.65
C THR A 113 20.97 8.09 -10.63
N LEU A 114 20.48 7.63 -9.47
CA LEU A 114 19.74 6.36 -9.37
C LEU A 114 18.41 6.43 -10.13
N LYS A 115 17.68 7.55 -10.04
CA LYS A 115 16.42 7.73 -10.75
C LYS A 115 16.59 7.64 -12.27
N GLU A 116 17.71 8.16 -12.79
CA GLU A 116 18.03 8.16 -14.22
C GLU A 116 18.60 6.82 -14.71
N ASN A 117 19.50 6.21 -13.94
CA ASN A 117 20.31 5.07 -14.41
C ASN A 117 19.91 3.72 -13.80
N SER A 118 19.12 3.70 -12.73
CA SER A 118 18.75 2.50 -11.98
C SER A 118 17.35 2.67 -11.36
N SER A 119 16.40 3.08 -12.20
CA SER A 119 15.03 3.43 -11.82
C SER A 119 14.31 2.33 -11.03
N GLU A 120 14.66 1.07 -11.25
CA GLU A 120 14.15 -0.11 -10.55
C GLU A 120 14.47 -0.08 -9.05
N ILE A 121 15.63 0.44 -8.64
CA ILE A 121 15.98 0.61 -7.22
C ILE A 121 15.04 1.63 -6.58
N ILE A 122 14.78 2.75 -7.27
CA ILE A 122 13.85 3.78 -6.79
C ILE A 122 12.42 3.24 -6.73
N ALA A 123 12.00 2.44 -7.72
CA ALA A 123 10.69 1.79 -7.73
C ALA A 123 10.52 0.85 -6.52
N GLN A 124 11.53 0.05 -6.19
CA GLN A 124 11.54 -0.80 -5.00
C GLN A 124 11.38 0.02 -3.71
N TYR A 125 12.13 1.13 -3.56
CA TYR A 125 11.99 1.98 -2.37
C TYR A 125 10.66 2.73 -2.32
N LYS A 126 10.07 3.13 -3.46
CA LYS A 126 8.69 3.65 -3.51
C LYS A 126 7.69 2.60 -3.03
N ALA A 127 7.80 1.36 -3.52
CA ALA A 127 6.93 0.26 -3.12
C ALA A 127 7.08 -0.07 -1.61
N ARG A 128 8.31 -0.18 -1.10
CA ARG A 128 8.59 -0.37 0.34
C ARG A 128 8.11 0.80 1.21
N SER A 129 8.12 2.02 0.66
CA SER A 129 7.66 3.23 1.36
C SER A 129 6.16 3.34 1.47
N ALA A 130 5.42 2.83 0.49
CA ALA A 130 3.97 2.95 0.41
C ALA A 130 3.24 2.49 1.70
N PRO A 131 3.50 1.29 2.28
CA PRO A 131 2.85 0.88 3.54
C PRO A 131 3.26 1.74 4.74
N LEU A 132 4.48 2.28 4.75
CA LEU A 132 4.96 3.16 5.82
C LEU A 132 4.25 4.52 5.77
N LEU A 133 4.09 5.10 4.58
CA LEU A 133 3.39 6.36 4.37
C LEU A 133 1.89 6.22 4.69
N GLU A 134 1.27 5.12 4.27
CA GLU A 134 -0.12 4.78 4.62
C GLU A 134 -0.31 4.67 6.14
N THR A 135 0.57 3.93 6.82
CA THR A 135 0.51 3.77 8.28
C THR A 135 0.68 5.11 8.99
N ASN A 136 1.62 5.95 8.53
CA ASN A 136 1.83 7.29 9.09
C ASN A 136 0.59 8.18 8.90
N ALA A 137 0.00 8.19 7.70
CA ALA A 137 -1.20 8.96 7.43
C ALA A 137 -2.40 8.48 8.26
N LYS A 138 -2.59 7.16 8.41
CA LYS A 138 -3.61 6.55 9.28
C LYS A 138 -3.40 6.96 10.75
N ASN A 139 -2.16 6.96 11.22
CA ASN A 139 -1.83 7.35 12.60
C ASN A 139 -2.04 8.85 12.85
N MET A 140 -1.69 9.71 11.89
CA MET A 140 -1.99 11.14 11.97
C MET A 140 -3.50 11.39 12.05
N LEU A 141 -4.29 10.74 11.21
CA LEU A 141 -5.74 10.84 11.24
C LEU A 141 -6.32 10.37 12.57
N LYS A 142 -5.88 9.21 13.08
CA LYS A 142 -6.28 8.71 14.41
C LYS A 142 -5.98 9.73 15.51
N LYS A 143 -4.76 10.31 15.50
CA LYS A 143 -4.36 11.33 16.47
C LYS A 143 -5.29 12.54 16.41
N GLN A 144 -5.59 13.06 15.22
CA GLN A 144 -6.48 14.23 15.10
C GLN A 144 -7.90 13.93 15.58
N ILE A 145 -8.41 12.73 15.35
CA ILE A 145 -9.72 12.29 15.85
C ILE A 145 -9.74 12.24 17.39
N GLU A 146 -8.69 11.70 18.02
CA GLU A 146 -8.57 11.69 19.48
C GLU A 146 -8.47 13.11 20.05
N GLU A 147 -7.73 14.00 19.40
CA GLU A 147 -7.66 15.41 19.79
C GLU A 147 -9.04 16.11 19.70
N VAL A 148 -9.83 15.85 18.65
CA VAL A 148 -11.22 16.36 18.57
C VAL A 148 -12.07 15.82 19.72
N LYS A 149 -11.99 14.52 20.03
CA LYS A 149 -12.74 13.92 21.15
C LYS A 149 -12.40 14.59 22.47
N LEU A 150 -11.11 14.79 22.74
CA LEU A 150 -10.63 15.44 23.95
C LEU A 150 -11.11 16.89 24.05
N MET A 151 -11.10 17.65 22.94
CA MET A 151 -11.62 19.01 22.93
C MET A 151 -13.13 19.05 23.22
N ILE A 152 -13.92 18.15 22.61
CA ILE A 152 -15.35 18.08 22.89
C ILE A 152 -15.60 17.73 24.37
N MET A 153 -14.84 16.81 24.95
CA MET A 153 -14.96 16.45 26.36
C MET A 153 -14.56 17.59 27.32
N ALA A 154 -13.55 18.39 26.95
CA ALA A 154 -13.05 19.48 27.78
C ALA A 154 -13.94 20.73 27.73
N ASP A 155 -14.49 21.06 26.56
CA ASP A 155 -15.21 22.32 26.34
C ASP A 155 -16.71 22.24 26.68
N TYR A 156 -17.30 21.04 26.76
CA TYR A 156 -18.74 20.85 26.95
C TYR A 156 -19.22 20.06 28.20
N PRO A 157 -18.44 19.85 29.29
CA PRO A 157 -18.88 19.01 30.41
C PRO A 157 -20.02 19.60 31.25
N HIS A 158 -20.33 20.90 31.10
CA HIS A 158 -21.37 21.60 31.89
C HIS A 158 -22.40 22.35 31.04
N THR A 159 -22.40 22.17 29.73
CA THR A 159 -23.37 22.74 28.78
C THR A 159 -24.43 21.71 28.42
N LEU A 160 -25.68 22.15 28.25
CA LEU A 160 -26.74 21.32 27.67
C LEU A 160 -26.28 20.85 26.29
N LEU A 161 -26.11 19.54 26.10
CA LEU A 161 -25.75 18.94 24.81
C LEU A 161 -26.83 19.26 23.77
N THR A 162 -26.53 20.23 22.91
CA THR A 162 -27.35 20.54 21.75
C THR A 162 -27.37 19.37 20.78
N GLU A 163 -28.37 19.35 19.89
CA GLU A 163 -28.45 18.33 18.85
C GLU A 163 -27.23 18.34 17.93
N THR A 164 -26.68 19.52 17.64
CA THR A 164 -25.46 19.69 16.85
C THR A 164 -24.26 19.00 17.49
N LEU A 165 -24.04 19.16 18.80
CA LEU A 165 -22.93 18.52 19.50
C LEU A 165 -23.11 17.00 19.59
N LYS A 166 -24.34 16.52 19.82
CA LYS A 166 -24.63 15.07 19.79
C LYS A 166 -24.32 14.47 18.42
N ASN A 167 -24.69 15.16 17.35
CA ASN A 167 -24.40 14.74 15.98
C ASN A 167 -22.89 14.72 15.71
N LEU A 168 -22.16 15.73 16.17
CA LEU A 168 -20.70 15.76 16.05
C LEU A 168 -20.05 14.60 16.81
N ILE A 169 -20.44 14.34 18.06
CA ILE A 169 -19.91 13.22 18.86
C ILE A 169 -20.18 11.88 18.19
N SER A 170 -21.41 11.68 17.69
CA SER A 170 -21.82 10.47 16.97
C SER A 170 -20.98 10.28 15.69
N PHE A 171 -20.78 11.36 14.93
CA PHE A 171 -19.96 11.37 13.73
C PHE A 171 -18.50 11.00 14.03
N ILE A 172 -17.86 11.66 15.00
CA ILE A 172 -16.46 11.40 15.38
C ILE A 172 -16.28 9.97 15.89
N SER A 173 -17.24 9.45 16.68
CA SER A 173 -17.22 8.07 17.17
C SER A 173 -17.35 7.06 16.02
N THR A 174 -18.24 7.32 15.07
CA THR A 174 -18.42 6.47 13.87
C THR A 174 -17.17 6.47 13.00
N LEU A 175 -16.57 7.64 12.75
CA LEU A 175 -15.34 7.76 11.97
C LEU A 175 -14.18 7.01 12.65
N SER A 176 -14.05 7.15 13.97
CA SER A 176 -13.06 6.42 14.77
C SER A 176 -13.21 4.91 14.65
N GLY A 177 -14.45 4.39 14.73
CA GLY A 177 -14.72 2.95 14.58
C GLY A 177 -14.36 2.45 13.19
N ARG A 178 -14.74 3.17 12.13
CA ARG A 178 -14.40 2.83 10.74
C ARG A 178 -12.90 2.74 10.48
N ILE A 179 -12.11 3.65 11.06
CA ILE A 179 -10.65 3.64 10.91
C ILE A 179 -10.01 2.48 11.69
N HIS A 180 -10.60 2.11 12.84
CA HIS A 180 -10.15 0.95 13.60
C HIS A 180 -10.38 -0.36 12.84
N ASP A 181 -11.56 -0.50 12.23
CA ASP A 181 -12.00 -1.71 11.54
C ASP A 181 -11.54 -1.81 10.08
N LEU A 182 -10.81 -0.80 9.59
CA LEU A 182 -10.47 -0.65 8.17
C LEU A 182 -9.70 -1.83 7.57
N ASP A 183 -8.81 -2.45 8.36
CA ASP A 183 -7.97 -3.56 7.89
C ASP A 183 -8.79 -4.85 7.67
N SER A 184 -9.89 -4.98 8.42
CA SER A 184 -10.87 -6.08 8.27
C SER A 184 -11.93 -5.76 7.21
N PHE A 185 -12.24 -4.48 7.02
CA PHE A 185 -13.30 -4.02 6.13
C PHE A 185 -12.80 -2.86 5.23
N PRO A 186 -12.04 -3.16 4.16
CA PRO A 186 -11.44 -2.15 3.29
C PRO A 186 -12.43 -1.17 2.66
N HIS A 187 -13.69 -1.57 2.50
CA HIS A 187 -14.76 -0.72 1.95
C HIS A 187 -15.07 0.51 2.82
N PHE A 188 -14.73 0.50 4.12
CA PHE A 188 -14.85 1.69 4.99
C PHE A 188 -13.96 2.85 4.53
N TYR A 189 -12.97 2.60 3.67
CA TYR A 189 -12.20 3.65 3.02
C TYR A 189 -13.09 4.72 2.38
N VAL A 190 -14.10 4.31 1.62
CA VAL A 190 -15.02 5.23 0.92
C VAL A 190 -15.80 6.09 1.90
N ASP A 191 -16.22 5.50 3.03
CA ASP A 191 -16.93 6.20 4.08
C ASP A 191 -16.04 7.23 4.81
N ILE A 192 -14.76 6.90 5.00
CA ILE A 192 -13.76 7.83 5.57
C ILE A 192 -13.55 9.02 4.62
N LEU A 193 -13.47 8.81 3.31
CA LEU A 193 -13.33 9.92 2.36
C LEU A 193 -14.57 10.84 2.34
N LYS A 194 -15.77 10.24 2.37
CA LYS A 194 -17.04 11.00 2.43
C LYS A 194 -17.16 11.85 3.68
N SER A 195 -16.47 11.50 4.76
CA SER A 195 -16.48 12.27 6.01
C SER A 195 -16.01 13.72 5.86
N LYS A 196 -15.24 14.05 4.81
CA LYS A 196 -14.86 15.43 4.48
C LYS A 196 -16.08 16.36 4.29
N GLN A 197 -17.14 15.85 3.66
CA GLN A 197 -18.37 16.62 3.43
C GLN A 197 -19.05 16.96 4.76
N GLU A 198 -19.11 15.99 5.65
CA GLU A 198 -19.71 16.14 6.97
C GLU A 198 -18.92 17.12 7.85
N ILE A 199 -17.58 17.04 7.82
CA ILE A 199 -16.74 17.99 8.57
C ILE A 199 -16.91 19.41 8.06
N ASN A 200 -16.96 19.59 6.74
CA ASN A 200 -17.24 20.90 6.14
C ASN A 200 -18.61 21.43 6.54
N HIS A 201 -19.63 20.56 6.66
CA HIS A 201 -20.93 20.95 7.18
C HIS A 201 -20.84 21.43 8.63
N PHE A 202 -20.18 20.67 9.52
CA PHE A 202 -19.99 21.09 10.92
C PHE A 202 -19.26 22.43 11.05
N LEU A 203 -18.23 22.67 10.23
CA LEU A 203 -17.48 23.94 10.22
C LEU A 203 -18.33 25.17 9.88
N GLN A 204 -19.46 25.00 9.18
CA GLN A 204 -20.39 26.09 8.83
C GLN A 204 -21.40 26.39 9.93
N LEU A 205 -21.55 25.52 10.93
CA LEU A 205 -22.52 25.70 12.01
C LEU A 205 -22.01 26.76 13.00
N LYS A 206 -22.85 27.74 13.35
CA LYS A 206 -22.50 28.85 14.26
C LYS A 206 -21.95 28.37 15.61
N GLU A 207 -22.50 27.27 16.12
CA GLU A 207 -22.10 26.68 17.40
C GLU A 207 -20.67 26.11 17.37
N ILE A 208 -20.26 25.56 16.22
CA ILE A 208 -18.91 25.01 16.03
C ILE A 208 -17.94 26.13 15.64
N SER A 209 -18.32 26.97 14.67
CA SER A 209 -17.52 28.12 14.22
C SER A 209 -17.24 29.16 15.32
N GLY A 210 -18.06 29.22 16.36
CA GLY A 210 -17.81 30.02 17.56
C GLY A 210 -16.64 29.51 18.42
N ASN A 211 -16.29 28.21 18.34
CA ASN A 211 -15.15 27.62 19.05
C ASN A 211 -13.94 27.50 18.12
N GLN A 212 -13.07 28.51 18.15
CA GLN A 212 -11.89 28.59 17.27
C GLN A 212 -10.94 27.39 17.43
N LYS A 213 -10.79 26.82 18.64
CA LYS A 213 -9.91 25.67 18.89
C LYS A 213 -10.46 24.41 18.22
N LEU A 214 -11.75 24.14 18.44
CA LEU A 214 -12.42 23.00 17.81
C LEU A 214 -12.43 23.13 16.28
N CYS A 215 -12.66 24.34 15.75
CA CYS A 215 -12.57 24.60 14.32
C CYS A 215 -11.17 24.33 13.75
N ALA A 216 -10.12 24.83 14.38
CA ALA A 216 -8.75 24.57 13.94
C ALA A 216 -8.47 23.06 13.93
N GLN A 217 -8.92 22.34 14.95
CA GLN A 217 -8.74 20.89 15.04
C GLN A 217 -9.51 20.12 13.96
N LEU A 218 -10.74 20.53 13.63
CA LEU A 218 -11.51 19.95 12.53
C LEU A 218 -10.86 20.22 11.16
N ILE A 219 -10.21 21.37 10.98
CA ILE A 219 -9.42 21.68 9.78
C ILE A 219 -8.19 20.75 9.69
N MET A 220 -7.44 20.58 10.79
CA MET A 220 -6.32 19.62 10.83
C MET A 220 -6.77 18.18 10.55
N MET A 221 -7.99 17.81 10.98
CA MET A 221 -8.59 16.53 10.64
C MET A 221 -8.91 16.40 9.14
N LEU A 222 -9.43 17.45 8.48
CA LEU A 222 -9.61 17.48 7.02
C LEU A 222 -8.30 17.29 6.28
N GLU A 223 -7.24 18.00 6.69
CA GLU A 223 -5.90 17.84 6.14
C GLU A 223 -5.37 16.42 6.31
N SER A 224 -5.62 15.81 7.48
CA SER A 224 -5.23 14.43 7.75
C SER A 224 -6.03 13.41 6.92
N ILE A 225 -7.30 13.67 6.61
CA ILE A 225 -8.08 12.83 5.67
C ILE A 225 -7.55 12.99 4.24
N ALA A 226 -7.15 14.19 3.83
CA ALA A 226 -6.53 14.40 2.51
C ALA A 226 -5.18 13.68 2.41
N LEU A 227 -4.37 13.70 3.47
CA LEU A 227 -3.13 12.93 3.54
C LEU A 227 -3.38 11.43 3.50
N PHE A 228 -4.41 10.96 4.22
CA PHE A 228 -4.87 9.58 4.19
C PHE A 228 -5.28 9.18 2.77
N GLU A 229 -6.17 9.92 2.10
CA GLU A 229 -6.57 9.67 0.71
C GLU A 229 -5.36 9.58 -0.25
N ARG A 230 -4.36 10.45 -0.06
CA ARG A 230 -3.16 10.48 -0.91
C ARG A 230 -2.31 9.20 -0.82
N TYR A 231 -2.24 8.58 0.35
CA TYR A 231 -1.31 7.47 0.61
C TYR A 231 -1.99 6.13 0.87
N HIS A 232 -3.30 6.11 1.10
CA HIS A 232 -4.03 4.90 1.42
C HIS A 232 -4.25 4.03 0.18
N ARG A 233 -4.21 2.71 0.35
CA ARG A 233 -4.12 1.74 -0.77
C ARG A 233 -5.24 0.71 -0.78
N ASN A 234 -6.30 0.93 0.00
CA ASN A 234 -7.50 0.09 0.01
C ASN A 234 -8.18 -0.04 -1.35
N GLU A 235 -8.07 0.95 -2.24
CA GLU A 235 -8.53 0.76 -3.62
C GLU A 235 -7.79 -0.40 -4.28
N SER A 236 -6.47 -0.49 -4.13
CA SER A 236 -5.68 -1.59 -4.68
C SER A 236 -6.02 -2.93 -4.02
N VAL A 237 -6.26 -2.95 -2.71
CA VAL A 237 -6.72 -4.16 -1.99
C VAL A 237 -8.09 -4.64 -2.50
N LEU A 238 -9.03 -3.71 -2.72
CA LEU A 238 -10.34 -4.02 -3.26
C LEU A 238 -10.24 -4.50 -4.71
N SER A 239 -9.44 -3.83 -5.55
CA SER A 239 -9.15 -4.22 -6.92
C SER A 239 -8.58 -5.65 -7.01
N ASN A 240 -7.63 -6.01 -6.13
CA ASN A 240 -7.08 -7.36 -6.08
C ASN A 240 -8.13 -8.42 -5.74
N THR A 241 -9.03 -8.09 -4.83
CA THR A 241 -10.15 -8.96 -4.43
C THR A 241 -11.14 -9.16 -5.59
N LEU A 242 -11.42 -8.10 -6.35
CA LEU A 242 -12.36 -8.13 -7.48
C LEU A 242 -11.77 -8.82 -8.71
N LEU A 243 -10.48 -8.61 -8.99
CA LEU A 243 -9.80 -9.09 -10.20
C LEU A 243 -9.98 -10.61 -10.42
N HIS A 244 -9.70 -11.42 -9.40
CA HIS A 244 -9.80 -12.88 -9.53
C HIS A 244 -11.24 -13.34 -9.82
N LYS A 245 -12.22 -12.74 -9.14
CA LYS A 245 -13.64 -13.05 -9.32
C LYS A 245 -14.10 -12.66 -10.73
N GLU A 246 -13.86 -11.41 -11.11
CA GLU A 246 -14.31 -10.86 -12.40
C GLU A 246 -13.62 -11.54 -13.58
N PHE A 247 -12.34 -11.90 -13.46
CA PHE A 247 -11.66 -12.61 -14.54
C PHE A 247 -12.26 -13.99 -14.78
N LYS A 248 -12.56 -14.73 -13.70
CA LYS A 248 -13.24 -16.03 -13.81
C LYS A 248 -14.61 -15.87 -14.44
N GLU A 249 -15.40 -14.89 -14.00
CA GLU A 249 -16.73 -14.61 -14.56
C GLU A 249 -16.66 -14.19 -16.04
N PHE A 250 -15.67 -13.38 -16.43
CA PHE A 250 -15.46 -12.93 -17.80
C PHE A 250 -15.13 -14.07 -18.77
N LEU A 251 -14.46 -15.12 -18.31
CA LEU A 251 -14.05 -16.26 -19.14
C LEU A 251 -15.16 -17.31 -19.36
N ILE A 252 -16.23 -17.30 -18.56
CA ILE A 252 -17.34 -18.27 -18.64
C ILE A 252 -17.96 -18.32 -20.05
N PRO A 253 -18.31 -17.20 -20.72
CA PRO A 253 -18.90 -17.23 -22.07
C PRO A 253 -17.98 -17.88 -23.11
N TYR A 254 -16.67 -17.82 -22.89
CA TYR A 254 -15.67 -18.42 -23.77
C TYR A 254 -15.38 -19.89 -23.44
N ARG A 255 -15.97 -20.45 -22.38
CA ARG A 255 -15.73 -21.81 -21.87
C ARG A 255 -14.27 -22.07 -21.50
N ILE A 256 -13.63 -21.07 -20.92
CA ILE A 256 -12.23 -21.15 -20.48
C ILE A 256 -12.21 -21.18 -18.95
N ASN A 257 -11.51 -22.15 -18.37
CA ASN A 257 -11.24 -22.18 -16.94
C ASN A 257 -9.84 -21.59 -16.68
N PRO A 258 -9.73 -20.40 -16.05
CA PRO A 258 -8.43 -19.78 -15.77
C PRO A 258 -7.55 -20.58 -14.82
N GLU A 259 -8.09 -21.57 -14.09
CA GLU A 259 -7.32 -22.43 -13.19
C GLU A 259 -6.63 -23.59 -13.93
N LYS A 260 -7.05 -23.89 -15.17
CA LYS A 260 -6.50 -24.99 -15.99
C LYS A 260 -5.68 -24.52 -17.19
N CYS A 261 -5.62 -23.21 -17.46
CA CYS A 261 -4.89 -22.70 -18.60
C CYS A 261 -4.24 -21.34 -18.32
N ASP A 262 -3.10 -21.10 -18.97
CA ASP A 262 -2.28 -19.89 -18.78
C ASP A 262 -2.72 -18.71 -19.65
N VAL A 263 -4.01 -18.58 -19.92
CA VAL A 263 -4.54 -17.50 -20.78
C VAL A 263 -4.14 -16.11 -20.24
N LEU A 264 -4.16 -15.94 -18.92
CA LEU A 264 -3.74 -14.68 -18.28
C LEU A 264 -2.25 -14.39 -18.49
N ALA A 265 -1.39 -15.41 -18.33
CA ALA A 265 0.04 -15.30 -18.59
C ALA A 265 0.30 -14.83 -20.02
N HIS A 266 -0.33 -15.51 -20.97
CA HIS A 266 -0.14 -15.23 -22.38
C HIS A 266 -0.60 -13.82 -22.73
N MET A 267 -1.71 -13.34 -22.14
CA MET A 267 -2.16 -11.97 -22.37
C MET A 267 -1.19 -10.94 -21.79
N VAL A 268 -0.63 -11.17 -20.59
CA VAL A 268 0.38 -10.27 -19.99
C VAL A 268 1.65 -10.24 -20.85
N LEU A 269 2.17 -11.41 -21.25
CA LEU A 269 3.34 -11.51 -22.13
C LEU A 269 3.10 -10.84 -23.48
N SER A 270 1.93 -11.06 -24.08
CA SER A 270 1.54 -10.44 -25.33
C SER A 270 1.41 -8.91 -25.21
N ILE A 271 0.93 -8.38 -24.08
CA ILE A 271 0.86 -6.93 -23.85
C ILE A 271 2.27 -6.32 -23.80
N ALA A 272 3.24 -7.04 -23.25
CA ALA A 272 4.65 -6.65 -23.19
C ALA A 272 5.46 -6.99 -24.44
N ASP A 273 4.84 -7.49 -25.51
CA ASP A 273 5.49 -7.97 -26.73
C ASP A 273 6.59 -9.03 -26.47
N VAL A 274 6.34 -9.90 -25.49
CA VAL A 274 7.23 -11.01 -25.13
C VAL A 274 6.70 -12.30 -25.76
N GLN A 275 7.48 -12.85 -26.70
CA GLN A 275 7.17 -14.11 -27.38
C GLN A 275 7.97 -15.26 -26.77
N ILE A 276 7.30 -16.16 -26.06
CA ILE A 276 7.91 -17.36 -25.47
C ILE A 276 7.19 -18.59 -26.02
N HIS A 277 7.97 -19.62 -26.37
CA HIS A 277 7.49 -20.80 -27.11
C HIS A 277 7.05 -21.94 -26.19
N SER A 278 7.24 -21.80 -24.88
CA SER A 278 6.85 -22.77 -23.84
C SER A 278 5.55 -22.35 -23.15
N GLU A 279 4.83 -23.34 -22.61
CA GLU A 279 3.73 -23.11 -21.67
C GLU A 279 4.29 -22.43 -20.39
N ASN A 280 4.21 -21.11 -20.35
CA ASN A 280 4.61 -20.34 -19.19
C ASN A 280 3.50 -20.38 -18.16
N LEU A 281 3.54 -21.43 -17.34
CA LEU A 281 2.71 -21.55 -16.15
C LEU A 281 2.85 -20.30 -15.31
N PHE A 282 1.71 -19.66 -15.06
CA PHE A 282 1.63 -18.38 -14.41
C PHE A 282 0.85 -18.48 -13.12
N ARG A 283 1.38 -17.83 -12.10
CA ARG A 283 0.70 -17.69 -10.83
C ARG A 283 0.53 -16.22 -10.52
N LEU A 284 -0.72 -15.81 -10.42
CA LEU A 284 -1.11 -14.52 -9.83
C LEU A 284 -1.51 -14.75 -8.38
N VAL A 285 -0.83 -14.09 -7.47
CA VAL A 285 -1.21 -14.03 -6.06
C VAL A 285 -1.15 -12.61 -5.57
N VAL A 286 -1.88 -12.34 -4.51
CA VAL A 286 -1.67 -11.13 -3.71
C VAL A 286 -0.27 -11.24 -3.08
N GLY A 287 0.49 -10.14 -3.12
CA GLY A 287 1.80 -10.06 -2.49
C GLY A 287 1.75 -10.08 -0.97
N GLU A 288 2.91 -10.01 -0.33
CA GLU A 288 2.98 -9.78 1.12
C GLU A 288 2.30 -8.45 1.48
N ASP A 289 2.51 -7.44 0.64
CA ASP A 289 1.70 -6.24 0.61
C ASP A 289 0.38 -6.50 -0.13
N ARG A 290 -0.74 -6.47 0.59
CA ARG A 290 -2.06 -6.82 0.06
C ARG A 290 -2.55 -5.88 -1.06
N ALA A 291 -1.98 -4.69 -1.15
CA ALA A 291 -2.26 -3.73 -2.20
C ALA A 291 -1.60 -4.12 -3.54
N ARG A 292 -0.67 -5.07 -3.54
CA ARG A 292 0.14 -5.41 -4.70
C ARG A 292 -0.12 -6.83 -5.17
N LEU A 293 0.07 -7.04 -6.47
CA LEU A 293 -0.03 -8.33 -7.12
C LEU A 293 1.36 -8.84 -7.47
N VAL A 294 1.63 -10.08 -7.06
CA VAL A 294 2.81 -10.81 -7.49
C VAL A 294 2.42 -11.71 -8.63
N ILE A 295 3.06 -11.46 -9.76
CA ILE A 295 2.95 -12.22 -10.98
C ILE A 295 4.20 -13.07 -11.11
N THR A 296 4.05 -14.39 -11.05
CA THR A 296 5.16 -15.34 -11.24
C THR A 296 5.00 -16.06 -12.56
N PHE A 297 6.07 -16.08 -13.34
CA PHE A 297 6.15 -16.84 -14.58
C PHE A 297 7.09 -18.03 -14.38
N ARG A 298 6.84 -19.12 -15.09
CA ARG A 298 7.77 -20.23 -15.24
C ARG A 298 8.67 -19.98 -16.47
N ASP A 299 9.94 -20.33 -16.37
CA ASP A 299 10.90 -20.40 -17.50
C ASP A 299 11.10 -19.09 -18.28
N ILE A 300 10.96 -17.95 -17.60
CA ILE A 300 11.26 -16.62 -18.18
C ILE A 300 12.66 -16.14 -17.77
N ASN A 301 13.37 -15.50 -18.69
CA ASN A 301 14.66 -14.89 -18.41
C ASN A 301 14.51 -13.44 -17.89
N GLU A 302 15.59 -12.90 -17.33
CA GLU A 302 15.64 -11.54 -16.78
C GLU A 302 15.34 -10.46 -17.83
N GLU A 303 15.83 -10.64 -19.07
CA GLU A 303 15.57 -9.71 -20.18
C GLU A 303 14.06 -9.52 -20.43
N ASN A 304 13.32 -10.63 -20.47
CA ASN A 304 11.88 -10.58 -20.71
C ASN A 304 11.11 -10.06 -19.49
N ILE A 305 11.56 -10.36 -18.27
CA ILE A 305 11.02 -9.74 -17.05
C ILE A 305 11.17 -8.21 -17.12
N ASN A 306 12.35 -7.72 -17.52
CA ASN A 306 12.62 -6.28 -17.67
C ASN A 306 11.73 -5.64 -18.74
N LYS A 307 11.45 -6.34 -19.86
CA LYS A 307 10.47 -5.87 -20.86
C LYS A 307 9.07 -5.74 -20.29
N ILE A 308 8.64 -6.70 -19.46
CA ILE A 308 7.32 -6.63 -18.81
C ILE A 308 7.26 -5.45 -17.85
N ILE A 309 8.29 -5.25 -17.02
CA ILE A 309 8.36 -4.12 -16.09
C ILE A 309 8.34 -2.79 -16.83
N ALA A 310 9.15 -2.65 -17.89
CA ALA A 310 9.16 -1.45 -18.72
C ALA A 310 7.79 -1.19 -19.37
N CYS A 311 7.07 -2.26 -19.76
CA CYS A 311 5.69 -2.14 -20.25
C CYS A 311 4.74 -1.63 -19.14
N MET A 312 4.84 -2.15 -17.92
CA MET A 312 4.01 -1.67 -16.79
C MET A 312 4.30 -0.19 -16.48
N HIS A 313 5.57 0.21 -16.48
CA HIS A 313 5.97 1.62 -16.31
C HIS A 313 5.39 2.50 -17.41
N HIS A 314 5.51 2.08 -18.68
CA HIS A 314 4.97 2.82 -19.82
C HIS A 314 3.44 2.96 -19.75
N LEU A 315 2.75 1.94 -19.23
CA LEU A 315 1.31 1.95 -19.05
C LEU A 315 0.86 2.78 -17.83
N GLY A 316 1.76 3.07 -16.88
CA GLY A 316 1.52 4.01 -15.79
C GLY A 316 1.91 3.53 -14.38
N ASP A 317 2.34 2.28 -14.20
CA ASP A 317 2.83 1.80 -12.89
C ASP A 317 4.33 1.99 -12.76
N GLU A 318 4.76 3.18 -12.37
CA GLU A 318 6.18 3.49 -12.06
C GLU A 318 6.74 2.66 -10.89
N THR A 319 5.90 1.93 -10.16
CA THR A 319 6.30 1.13 -9.01
C THR A 319 6.41 -0.34 -9.33
N ALA A 320 6.25 -0.77 -10.57
CA ALA A 320 6.48 -2.17 -10.94
C ALA A 320 7.96 -2.50 -10.80
N PHE A 321 8.30 -3.66 -10.21
CA PHE A 321 9.69 -4.11 -10.08
C PHE A 321 9.79 -5.64 -10.12
N GLN A 322 11.00 -6.14 -10.39
CA GLN A 322 11.30 -7.57 -10.31
C GLN A 322 11.50 -7.98 -8.86
N VAL A 323 10.90 -9.10 -8.46
CA VAL A 323 11.17 -9.69 -7.14
C VAL A 323 12.52 -10.39 -7.18
N ASP A 324 13.45 -9.97 -6.32
CA ASP A 324 14.84 -10.41 -6.32
C ASP A 324 14.99 -11.94 -6.36
N GLY A 325 15.84 -12.41 -7.28
CA GLY A 325 16.16 -13.83 -7.45
C GLY A 325 15.00 -14.70 -7.96
N LYS A 326 13.88 -14.10 -8.39
CA LYS A 326 12.70 -14.79 -8.87
C LYS A 326 12.32 -14.38 -10.28
N GLN A 327 11.63 -15.28 -10.96
CA GLN A 327 10.93 -15.07 -12.22
C GLN A 327 9.57 -14.39 -11.99
N SER A 328 9.56 -13.38 -11.12
CA SER A 328 8.35 -12.72 -10.66
C SER A 328 8.47 -11.22 -10.74
N ILE A 329 7.36 -10.55 -11.03
CA ILE A 329 7.21 -9.11 -10.93
C ILE A 329 6.14 -8.79 -9.89
N GLU A 330 6.28 -7.62 -9.28
CA GLU A 330 5.28 -7.08 -8.38
C GLU A 330 4.75 -5.76 -8.91
N VAL A 331 3.43 -5.62 -9.00
CA VAL A 331 2.72 -4.48 -9.61
C VAL A 331 1.62 -3.96 -8.69
N ASP A 332 1.23 -2.69 -8.84
CA ASP A 332 0.08 -2.14 -8.10
C ASP A 332 -1.25 -2.78 -8.52
N GLY A 333 -2.07 -3.14 -7.54
CA GLY A 333 -3.33 -3.85 -7.74
C GLY A 333 -4.39 -3.04 -8.48
N THR A 334 -4.56 -1.76 -8.12
CA THR A 334 -5.51 -0.88 -8.81
C THR A 334 -5.07 -0.64 -10.24
N PHE A 335 -3.79 -0.36 -10.46
CA PHE A 335 -3.24 -0.21 -11.80
C PHE A 335 -3.47 -1.46 -12.65
N PHE A 336 -3.12 -2.64 -12.15
CA PHE A 336 -3.28 -3.87 -12.91
C PHE A 336 -4.75 -4.10 -13.27
N TYR A 337 -5.66 -3.90 -12.31
CA TYR A 337 -7.10 -4.07 -12.53
C TYR A 337 -7.70 -3.04 -13.49
N THR A 338 -7.26 -1.78 -13.44
CA THR A 338 -7.84 -0.71 -14.27
C THR A 338 -7.23 -0.63 -15.66
N CYS A 339 -5.91 -0.76 -15.77
CA CYS A 339 -5.17 -0.56 -17.02
C CYS A 339 -4.88 -1.88 -17.74
N VAL A 340 -4.28 -2.85 -17.04
CA VAL A 340 -3.80 -4.10 -17.66
C VAL A 340 -4.95 -5.04 -17.94
N PHE A 341 -5.84 -5.25 -16.97
CA PHE A 341 -6.98 -6.15 -17.08
C PHE A 341 -8.00 -5.70 -18.14
N SER A 342 -8.16 -4.39 -18.33
CA SER A 342 -8.95 -3.84 -19.44
C SER A 342 -8.40 -4.29 -20.81
N LYS A 343 -7.08 -4.15 -21.03
CA LYS A 343 -6.40 -4.61 -22.25
C LYS A 343 -6.46 -6.13 -22.43
N ILE A 344 -6.36 -6.88 -21.33
CA ILE A 344 -6.52 -8.34 -21.35
C ILE A 344 -7.91 -8.73 -21.88
N LYS A 345 -8.98 -8.11 -21.35
CA LYS A 345 -10.35 -8.36 -21.81
C LYS A 345 -10.54 -8.03 -23.29
N GLU A 346 -9.97 -6.90 -23.73
CA GLU A 346 -10.00 -6.48 -25.13
C GLU A 346 -9.32 -7.51 -26.05
N LYS A 347 -8.09 -7.94 -25.71
CA LYS A 347 -7.36 -8.94 -26.49
C LYS A 347 -8.07 -10.29 -26.56
N ILE A 348 -8.62 -10.78 -25.44
CA ILE A 348 -9.38 -12.03 -25.43
C ILE A 348 -10.63 -11.91 -26.32
N THR A 349 -11.31 -10.77 -26.29
CA THR A 349 -12.47 -10.50 -27.15
C THR A 349 -12.07 -10.51 -28.64
N GLN A 350 -10.93 -9.91 -28.99
CA GLN A 350 -10.40 -9.93 -30.36
C GLN A 350 -10.03 -11.35 -30.80
N MET A 351 -9.34 -12.11 -29.96
CA MET A 351 -9.01 -13.52 -30.24
C MET A 351 -10.25 -14.38 -30.41
N ALA A 352 -11.30 -14.14 -29.62
CA ALA A 352 -12.59 -14.82 -29.76
C ALA A 352 -13.21 -14.56 -31.15
N ALA A 353 -13.23 -13.29 -31.58
CA ALA A 353 -13.73 -12.90 -32.90
C ALA A 353 -12.90 -13.51 -34.06
N GLN A 354 -11.62 -13.79 -33.81
CA GLN A 354 -10.70 -14.43 -34.77
C GLN A 354 -10.63 -15.96 -34.65
N HIS A 355 -11.45 -16.58 -33.78
CA HIS A 355 -11.44 -18.02 -33.50
C HIS A 355 -10.08 -18.57 -33.01
N GLN A 356 -9.30 -17.75 -32.29
CA GLN A 356 -7.97 -18.09 -31.79
C GLN A 356 -7.97 -18.61 -30.33
N LEU A 357 -9.15 -18.86 -29.74
CA LEU A 357 -9.27 -19.35 -28.36
C LEU A 357 -9.32 -20.88 -28.24
N ASN A 358 -9.26 -21.61 -29.35
CA ASN A 358 -9.50 -23.05 -29.39
C ASN A 358 -8.58 -23.86 -28.47
N SER A 359 -7.29 -23.50 -28.38
CA SER A 359 -6.33 -24.18 -27.50
C SER A 359 -6.73 -24.08 -26.02
N TYR A 360 -7.12 -22.89 -25.56
CA TYR A 360 -7.57 -22.67 -24.17
C TYR A 360 -8.88 -23.38 -23.85
N GLN A 361 -9.78 -23.44 -24.84
CA GLN A 361 -11.07 -24.13 -24.73
C GLN A 361 -10.90 -25.63 -24.62
N GLU A 362 -10.01 -26.23 -25.42
CA GLU A 362 -9.72 -27.66 -25.36
C GLU A 362 -9.09 -28.05 -24.01
N THR A 363 -8.16 -27.27 -23.47
CA THR A 363 -7.59 -27.51 -22.13
C THR A 363 -8.65 -27.39 -21.02
N SER A 364 -9.68 -26.57 -21.22
CA SER A 364 -10.77 -26.34 -20.26
C SER A 364 -11.98 -27.29 -20.43
N LYS A 365 -11.96 -28.14 -21.45
CA LYS A 365 -13.14 -28.85 -21.98
C LYS A 365 -13.86 -29.72 -20.96
N GLU A 366 -13.14 -30.35 -20.05
CA GLU A 366 -13.72 -31.26 -19.05
C GLU A 366 -14.57 -30.55 -18.01
N ASP A 367 -14.28 -29.27 -17.70
CA ASP A 367 -15.01 -28.50 -16.69
C ASP A 367 -16.35 -27.96 -17.20
N PHE A 368 -16.47 -27.85 -18.53
CA PHE A 368 -17.66 -27.36 -19.20
C PHE A 368 -18.42 -28.48 -19.94
N LYS A 369 -18.07 -29.74 -19.72
CA LYS A 369 -18.92 -30.87 -20.14
C LYS A 369 -20.26 -30.71 -19.44
N SER A 370 -21.33 -30.54 -20.22
CA SER A 370 -22.69 -30.60 -19.71
C SER A 370 -22.87 -31.88 -18.92
N THR A 371 -23.40 -31.79 -17.71
CA THR A 371 -23.91 -32.91 -16.91
C THR A 371 -25.13 -33.53 -17.60
N THR A 372 -24.95 -34.07 -18.81
CA THR A 372 -25.98 -34.84 -19.53
C THR A 372 -26.23 -36.21 -18.89
N GLU A 373 -25.40 -36.64 -17.94
CA GLU A 373 -25.60 -37.89 -17.19
C GLU A 373 -26.27 -37.71 -15.83
N THR A 374 -26.24 -36.50 -15.24
CA THR A 374 -26.88 -36.27 -13.92
C THR A 374 -28.36 -35.90 -14.05
N THR A 375 -28.77 -35.27 -15.15
CA THR A 375 -30.17 -34.88 -15.38
C THR A 375 -31.10 -36.08 -15.64
N ARG A 376 -30.56 -37.19 -16.19
CA ARG A 376 -31.35 -38.42 -16.41
C ARG A 376 -31.62 -39.21 -15.13
N VAL A 377 -30.84 -39.01 -14.07
CA VAL A 377 -31.04 -39.69 -12.78
C VAL A 377 -31.95 -38.88 -11.85
N SER A 378 -31.99 -37.55 -12.00
CA SER A 378 -32.85 -36.68 -11.19
C SER A 378 -34.31 -36.61 -11.66
N GLU A 379 -34.59 -36.81 -12.96
CA GLU A 379 -35.98 -36.78 -13.48
C GLU A 379 -36.82 -38.00 -13.07
N TYR A 380 -36.19 -39.12 -12.68
CA TYR A 380 -36.88 -40.30 -12.12
C TYR A 380 -37.03 -40.28 -10.60
N SER A 381 -36.38 -39.35 -9.89
CA SER A 381 -36.36 -39.29 -8.42
C SER A 381 -37.28 -38.23 -7.82
N MET A 382 -37.87 -37.33 -8.62
CA MET A 382 -38.66 -36.20 -8.13
C MET A 382 -40.18 -36.44 -8.01
N PHE A 383 -40.66 -37.66 -8.24
CA PHE A 383 -42.09 -38.00 -8.06
C PHE A 383 -42.49 -38.48 -6.65
N GLU A 384 -41.58 -38.46 -5.67
CA GLU A 384 -41.97 -38.67 -4.27
C GLU A 384 -41.39 -37.59 -3.34
N LYS A 385 -42.32 -36.78 -2.78
CA LYS A 385 -42.25 -35.99 -1.53
C LYS A 385 -41.91 -34.49 -1.64
N HIS A 386 -42.98 -33.69 -1.63
CA HIS A 386 -43.07 -32.34 -1.00
C HIS A 386 -43.39 -32.48 0.52
N PRO A 387 -43.46 -31.41 1.36
CA PRO A 387 -42.94 -30.03 1.32
C PRO A 387 -42.35 -29.51 2.69
N ASN A 388 -41.85 -28.25 2.70
CA ASN A 388 -41.87 -27.23 3.78
C ASN A 388 -40.52 -26.64 4.22
N SER A 389 -40.30 -25.35 3.91
CA SER A 389 -40.01 -24.25 4.87
C SER A 389 -39.20 -23.12 4.24
N PRO A 390 -39.77 -21.92 4.05
CA PRO A 390 -39.04 -20.69 3.73
C PRO A 390 -38.98 -19.79 4.96
N ASN A 391 -37.85 -19.70 5.66
CA ASN A 391 -37.48 -18.55 6.52
C ASN A 391 -36.15 -18.81 7.24
N GLN A 392 -35.02 -18.34 6.70
CA GLN A 392 -33.79 -18.26 7.49
C GLN A 392 -32.73 -17.23 7.04
N PHE A 393 -33.08 -16.25 6.21
CA PHE A 393 -32.07 -15.33 5.63
C PHE A 393 -32.10 -13.86 6.09
N ASN A 394 -32.88 -13.47 7.11
CA ASN A 394 -33.06 -12.05 7.46
C ASN A 394 -32.68 -11.61 8.90
N THR A 395 -31.86 -12.36 9.64
CA THR A 395 -31.64 -12.08 11.08
C THR A 395 -30.20 -11.84 11.54
N PHE A 396 -29.19 -11.82 10.66
CA PHE A 396 -27.79 -11.65 11.09
C PHE A 396 -27.24 -10.21 11.13
N ASN A 397 -27.92 -9.23 10.52
CA ASN A 397 -27.38 -7.86 10.38
C ASN A 397 -27.91 -6.79 11.35
N LYS A 398 -28.57 -7.15 12.46
CA LYS A 398 -29.13 -6.16 13.41
C LYS A 398 -28.71 -6.30 14.88
N LYS A 399 -27.82 -7.24 15.23
CA LYS A 399 -27.43 -7.49 16.64
C LYS A 399 -26.04 -6.98 17.06
N SER A 400 -25.21 -6.49 16.14
CA SER A 400 -23.86 -5.97 16.48
C SER A 400 -23.88 -4.50 16.92
N ALA A 401 -24.74 -3.65 16.34
CA ALA A 401 -24.71 -2.21 16.58
C ALA A 401 -25.41 -1.73 17.87
N ARG A 402 -26.17 -2.59 18.57
CA ARG A 402 -26.99 -2.19 19.74
C ARG A 402 -26.33 -2.41 21.10
N THR A 403 -25.16 -3.05 21.16
CA THR A 403 -24.58 -3.52 22.44
C THR A 403 -23.44 -2.65 22.96
N CYS A 404 -22.94 -1.66 22.20
CA CYS A 404 -21.80 -0.84 22.63
C CYS A 404 -22.17 0.53 23.25
N ILE A 405 -23.44 0.96 23.21
CA ILE A 405 -23.84 2.31 23.64
C ILE A 405 -24.58 2.34 25.00
N CYS A 406 -25.11 1.21 25.47
CA CYS A 406 -25.87 1.19 26.73
C CYS A 406 -25.00 1.23 28.02
N THR A 407 -23.68 1.12 27.91
CA THR A 407 -22.77 1.08 29.08
C THR A 407 -22.10 2.42 29.38
N LEU A 408 -22.21 3.41 28.50
CA LEU A 408 -21.58 4.73 28.64
C LEU A 408 -22.52 5.84 29.14
N LEU A 409 -23.79 5.53 29.42
CA LEU A 409 -24.78 6.49 29.95
C LEU A 409 -25.20 6.19 31.40
N LYS A 410 -24.31 5.58 32.21
CA LYS A 410 -24.63 5.22 33.60
C LYS A 410 -23.64 5.65 34.68
N ASN A 411 -22.70 6.55 34.39
CA ASN A 411 -21.92 7.22 35.44
C ASN A 411 -21.92 8.72 35.21
#